data_AF-A0A533U0W6-F1
#
_entry.id   AF-A0A533U0W6-F1
#
_cell.length_a   1.000
_cell.length_b   1.000
_cell.length_c   1.000
_cell.angle_alpha   90.00
_cell.angle_beta   90.00
_cell.angle_gamma   90.00
#
_symmetry.space_group_name_H-M   'P 1'
#
loop_
_entity.id
_entity.type
_entity.pdbx_description
1 polymer ?
#
loop_
_entity_poly.entity_id
_entity_poly.type
_entity_poly.pdbx_seq_one_letter_code
_entity_poly.pdbx_strand_id
1 'polypeptide(L)'
;MAVDKPEQSVLPSEGRLNAVLTGAFIILLTTTVPYLTILNIFLFSGIFLAGAFALNRTILRFQVRLSYSEAYFVGCLAGLAGGALSEIAGYICMQYFNYRPGTESFSLVIDWMIGMAKGKPELQEQVQQLVEAEKLAIAPLKLSFTDLLINMGVSGVMYGLIAGIGGVFAVFRLKRKAARG
;
A
#
# COMPACT_ATOMS: atom_id res chain seq x y z
N MET A 1 37.91 13.46 26.98
CA MET A 1 37.14 12.64 26.03
C MET A 1 35.92 13.44 25.62
N ALA A 2 35.93 14.03 24.44
CA ALA A 2 34.73 14.68 23.89
C ALA A 2 33.72 13.57 23.58
N VAL A 3 32.54 13.66 24.18
CA VAL A 3 31.41 12.83 23.80
C VAL A 3 30.94 13.38 22.46
N ASP A 4 31.35 12.74 21.36
CA ASP A 4 30.79 13.02 20.04
C ASP A 4 29.27 12.91 20.16
N LYS A 5 28.59 14.06 20.02
CA LYS A 5 27.15 14.10 19.82
C LYS A 5 26.87 13.15 18.65
N PRO A 6 25.87 12.24 18.74
CA PRO A 6 25.51 11.46 17.57
C PRO A 6 25.11 12.47 16.50
N GLU A 7 25.91 12.58 15.43
CA GLU A 7 25.56 13.34 14.25
C GLU A 7 24.11 12.99 13.93
N GLN A 8 23.24 14.00 13.91
CA GLN A 8 21.86 13.84 13.49
C GLN A 8 21.93 13.28 12.07
N SER A 9 21.74 11.97 11.94
CA SER A 9 21.76 11.26 10.68
C SER A 9 20.45 11.53 9.95
N VAL A 10 20.29 12.77 9.53
CA VAL A 10 19.16 13.24 8.76
C VAL A 10 19.27 12.64 7.36
N LEU A 11 18.21 11.96 6.92
CA LEU A 11 18.14 11.49 5.53
C LEU A 11 18.23 12.70 4.58
N PRO A 12 19.18 12.73 3.63
CA PRO A 12 19.30 13.82 2.67
C PRO A 12 18.00 13.98 1.88
N SER A 13 17.75 15.18 1.35
CA SER A 13 16.55 15.49 0.55
C SER A 13 16.37 14.51 -0.61
N GLU A 14 17.45 14.17 -1.31
CA GLU A 14 17.46 13.16 -2.37
C GLU A 14 17.06 11.77 -1.88
N GLY A 15 17.52 11.39 -0.67
CA GLY A 15 17.15 10.13 -0.04
C GLY A 15 15.66 10.10 0.31
N ARG A 16 15.13 11.18 0.89
CA ARG A 16 13.70 11.34 1.19
C ARG A 16 12.86 11.23 -0.08
N LEU A 17 13.25 11.96 -1.13
CA LEU A 17 12.55 11.93 -2.41
C LEU A 17 12.59 10.53 -3.02
N ASN A 18 13.76 9.88 -3.04
CA ASN A 18 13.92 8.52 -3.57
C ASN A 18 13.06 7.51 -2.80
N ALA A 19 12.99 7.61 -1.47
CA ALA A 19 12.13 6.78 -0.63
C ALA A 19 10.65 6.99 -0.96
N VAL A 20 10.21 8.25 -1.05
CA VAL A 20 8.81 8.59 -1.39
C VAL A 20 8.44 8.07 -2.78
N LEU A 21 9.27 8.33 -3.80
CA LEU A 21 9.01 7.88 -5.17
C LEU A 21 8.99 6.36 -5.28
N THR A 22 9.95 5.68 -4.63
CA THR A 22 9.99 4.21 -4.65
C THR A 22 8.77 3.60 -3.97
N GLY A 23 8.40 4.11 -2.79
CA GLY A 23 7.23 3.62 -2.07
C GLY A 23 5.92 3.92 -2.82
N ALA A 24 5.78 5.13 -3.35
CA ALA A 24 4.61 5.53 -4.13
C ALA A 24 4.46 4.67 -5.40
N PHE A 25 5.57 4.37 -6.09
CA PHE A 25 5.56 3.49 -7.25
C PHE A 25 5.14 2.06 -6.89
N ILE A 26 5.65 1.49 -5.80
CA ILE A 26 5.24 0.15 -5.36
C ILE A 26 3.77 0.15 -4.94
N ILE A 27 3.30 1.17 -4.22
CA ILE A 27 1.88 1.30 -3.86
C ILE A 27 1.04 1.35 -5.13
N LEU A 28 1.38 2.20 -6.09
CA LEU A 28 0.70 2.28 -7.38
C LEU A 28 0.60 0.89 -8.01
N LEU A 29 1.73 0.18 -8.18
CA LEU A 29 1.72 -1.17 -8.74
C LEU A 29 0.84 -2.15 -7.96
N THR A 30 0.95 -2.19 -6.63
CA THR A 30 0.17 -3.11 -5.80
C THR A 30 -1.31 -2.74 -5.68
N THR A 31 -1.71 -1.54 -6.11
CA THR A 31 -3.11 -1.06 -6.02
C THR A 31 -3.79 -1.01 -7.38
N THR A 32 -3.04 -0.97 -8.48
CA THR A 32 -3.59 -0.84 -9.84
C THR A 32 -3.31 -2.02 -10.75
N VAL A 33 -2.21 -2.77 -10.55
CA VAL A 33 -1.87 -3.88 -11.44
C VAL A 33 -2.71 -5.11 -11.07
N PRO A 34 -3.39 -5.74 -12.04
CA PRO A 34 -4.15 -6.97 -11.82
C PRO A 34 -3.31 -8.03 -11.10
N TYR A 35 -3.95 -8.82 -10.23
CA TYR A 35 -3.32 -9.84 -9.38
C TYR A 35 -2.38 -9.31 -8.29
N LEU A 36 -1.68 -8.18 -8.47
CA LEU A 36 -0.87 -7.59 -7.39
C LEU A 36 -1.73 -6.94 -6.31
N THR A 37 -2.96 -6.55 -6.65
CA THR A 37 -3.98 -6.07 -5.70
C THR A 37 -4.33 -7.08 -4.63
N ILE A 38 -4.12 -8.38 -4.88
CA ILE A 38 -4.35 -9.44 -3.88
C ILE A 38 -3.46 -9.25 -2.65
N LEU A 39 -2.26 -8.66 -2.80
CA LEU A 39 -1.38 -8.36 -1.67
C LEU A 39 -2.05 -7.41 -0.69
N ASN A 40 -2.90 -6.51 -1.17
CA ASN A 40 -3.58 -5.55 -0.32
C ASN A 40 -4.85 -6.10 0.34
N ILE A 41 -5.43 -7.17 -0.21
CA ILE A 41 -6.51 -7.93 0.47
C ILE A 41 -5.99 -8.53 1.78
N PHE A 42 -4.72 -8.96 1.83
CA PHE A 42 -4.08 -9.43 3.06
C PHE A 42 -3.58 -8.26 3.91
N LEU A 43 -4.49 -7.57 4.61
CA LEU A 43 -4.17 -6.51 5.58
C LEU A 43 -3.28 -5.39 5.01
N PHE A 44 -3.50 -4.96 3.77
CA PHE A 44 -2.68 -3.95 3.10
C PHE A 44 -1.19 -4.30 3.04
N SER A 45 -0.85 -5.59 2.93
CA SER A 45 0.54 -6.03 2.96
C SER A 45 1.39 -5.43 1.84
N GLY A 46 0.82 -5.16 0.66
CA GLY A 46 1.52 -4.47 -0.44
C GLY A 46 1.97 -3.06 -0.04
N ILE A 47 1.10 -2.30 0.61
CA ILE A 47 1.39 -0.93 1.10
C ILE A 47 2.41 -0.96 2.24
N PHE A 48 2.25 -1.89 3.19
CA PHE A 48 3.23 -2.09 4.26
C PHE A 48 4.61 -2.43 3.71
N LEU A 49 4.68 -3.36 2.75
CA LEU A 49 5.92 -3.76 2.09
C LEU A 49 6.51 -2.63 1.26
N ALA A 50 5.70 -1.77 0.65
CA ALA A 50 6.17 -0.60 -0.06
C ALA A 50 6.97 0.34 0.86
N GLY A 51 6.41 0.68 2.02
CA GLY A 51 7.09 1.51 3.03
C GLY A 51 8.35 0.83 3.57
N ALA A 52 8.27 -0.46 3.89
CA ALA A 52 9.40 -1.22 4.40
C ALA A 52 10.54 -1.32 3.38
N PHE A 53 10.23 -1.65 2.12
CA PHE A 53 11.22 -1.80 1.06
C PHE A 53 11.84 -0.46 0.66
N ALA A 54 11.03 0.58 0.49
CA ALA A 54 11.50 1.91 0.13
C ALA A 54 12.50 2.46 1.15
N LEU A 55 12.18 2.34 2.45
CA LEU A 55 13.10 2.78 3.50
C LEU A 55 14.30 1.87 3.64
N ASN A 56 14.14 0.55 3.56
CA ASN A 56 15.27 -0.37 3.63
C ASN A 56 16.31 -0.06 2.54
N ARG A 57 15.85 0.06 1.28
CA ARG A 57 16.71 0.38 0.13
C ARG A 57 17.39 1.74 0.30
N THR A 58 16.65 2.74 0.75
CA THR A 58 17.18 4.10 0.89
C THR A 58 18.18 4.20 2.03
N ILE A 59 17.89 3.59 3.18
CA ILE A 59 18.83 3.51 4.32
C ILE A 59 20.14 2.86 3.89
N LEU A 60 20.08 1.73 3.18
CA LEU A 60 21.27 1.02 2.72
C LEU A 60 22.06 1.80 1.66
N ARG A 61 21.35 2.48 0.74
CA ARG A 61 21.98 3.26 -0.34
C ARG A 61 22.71 4.49 0.16
N PHE A 62 22.09 5.26 1.07
CA PHE A 62 22.66 6.49 1.61
C PHE A 62 23.42 6.29 2.92
N GLN A 63 23.49 5.05 3.42
CA GLN A 63 24.20 4.65 4.64
C GLN A 63 23.83 5.48 5.89
N VAL A 64 22.56 5.87 6.00
CA VAL A 64 22.08 6.69 7.12
C VAL A 64 21.46 5.85 8.25
N ARG A 65 21.51 6.36 9.48
CA ARG A 65 20.78 5.83 10.63
C ARG A 65 19.54 6.67 10.91
N LEU A 66 18.38 6.16 10.53
CA LEU A 66 17.11 6.80 10.84
C LEU A 66 16.59 6.43 12.23
N SER A 67 15.98 7.40 12.91
CA SER A 67 15.12 7.15 14.06
C SER A 67 13.80 6.49 13.62
N TYR A 68 13.08 5.86 14.56
CA TYR A 68 11.78 5.26 14.24
C TYR A 68 10.75 6.31 13.82
N SER A 69 10.76 7.49 14.42
CA SER A 69 9.85 8.60 14.07
C SER A 69 10.12 9.15 12.67
N GLU A 70 11.38 9.34 12.29
CA GLU A 70 11.72 9.76 10.92
C GLU A 70 11.35 8.70 9.90
N ALA A 71 11.59 7.42 10.21
CA ALA A 71 11.22 6.32 9.34
C ALA A 71 9.70 6.21 9.17
N TYR A 72 8.94 6.40 10.25
CA TYR A 72 7.50 6.49 10.20
C TYR A 72 7.05 7.65 9.29
N PHE A 73 7.60 8.85 9.52
CA PHE A 73 7.21 10.04 8.78
C PHE A 73 7.50 9.92 7.27
N VAL A 74 8.70 9.47 6.89
CA VAL A 74 9.05 9.29 5.46
C VAL A 74 8.20 8.17 4.84
N GLY A 75 7.93 7.09 5.59
CA GLY A 75 7.00 6.04 5.16
C GLY A 75 5.58 6.58 4.93
N CYS A 76 5.08 7.44 5.82
CA CYS A 76 3.78 8.11 5.67
C CYS A 76 3.73 8.99 4.43
N LEU A 77 4.79 9.76 4.13
CA LEU A 77 4.85 10.56 2.91
C LEU A 77 4.83 9.69 1.65
N ALA A 78 5.51 8.54 1.67
CA ALA A 78 5.45 7.57 0.58
C ALA A 78 4.03 7.01 0.41
N GLY A 79 3.35 6.70 1.51
CA GLY A 79 1.96 6.23 1.52
C GLY A 79 0.95 7.25 1.02
N LEU A 80 1.09 8.51 1.45
CA LEU A 80 0.25 9.63 0.99
C LEU A 80 0.42 9.86 -0.51
N ALA A 81 1.66 9.93 -0.99
CA ALA A 81 1.94 10.10 -2.42
C ALA A 81 1.45 8.89 -3.23
N GLY A 82 1.68 7.68 -2.75
CA GLY A 82 1.20 6.45 -3.37
C GLY A 82 -0.32 6.36 -3.44
N GLY A 83 -1.02 6.71 -2.36
CA GLY A 83 -2.49 6.74 -2.30
C GLY A 83 -3.10 7.78 -3.22
N ALA A 84 -2.53 8.98 -3.27
CA ALA A 84 -2.97 10.00 -4.23
C ALA A 84 -2.80 9.51 -5.69
N LEU A 85 -1.65 8.92 -6.01
CA LEU A 85 -1.38 8.39 -7.35
C LEU A 85 -2.26 7.18 -7.69
N SER A 86 -2.52 6.29 -6.74
CA SER A 86 -3.39 5.12 -6.97
C SER A 86 -4.82 5.53 -7.26
N GLU A 87 -5.35 6.55 -6.57
CA GLU A 87 -6.70 7.07 -6.83
C GLU A 87 -6.80 7.77 -8.19
N ILE A 88 -5.78 8.55 -8.58
CA ILE A 88 -5.71 9.15 -9.92
C ILE A 88 -5.68 8.06 -11.00
N ALA A 89 -4.83 7.05 -10.82
CA ALA A 89 -4.74 5.94 -11.77
C ALA A 89 -6.04 5.13 -11.83
N GLY A 90 -6.64 4.84 -10.67
CA GLY A 90 -7.95 4.18 -10.58
C GLY A 90 -9.05 4.97 -11.27
N TYR A 91 -9.08 6.29 -11.10
CA TYR A 91 -10.01 7.17 -11.80
C TYR A 91 -9.84 7.10 -13.31
N ILE A 92 -8.59 7.14 -13.82
CA ILE A 92 -8.30 6.99 -15.25
C ILE A 92 -8.76 5.62 -15.77
N CYS A 93 -8.48 4.54 -15.02
CA CYS A 93 -8.93 3.18 -15.35
C CYS A 93 -10.46 3.10 -15.45
N MET A 94 -11.17 3.66 -14.49
CA MET A 94 -12.63 3.63 -14.47
C MET A 94 -13.24 4.50 -15.59
N GLN A 95 -12.70 5.70 -15.80
CA GLN A 95 -13.25 6.66 -16.76
C GLN A 95 -13.00 6.28 -18.22
N TYR A 96 -11.81 5.74 -18.55
CA TYR A 96 -11.41 5.50 -19.94
C TYR A 96 -11.46 4.03 -20.36
N PHE A 97 -11.27 3.10 -19.41
CA PHE A 97 -11.19 1.67 -19.71
C PHE A 97 -12.36 0.87 -19.15
N ASN A 98 -13.32 1.51 -18.46
CA ASN A 98 -14.38 0.86 -17.67
C ASN A 98 -13.82 -0.24 -16.75
N TYR A 99 -12.58 -0.05 -16.30
CA TYR A 99 -11.84 -1.00 -15.50
C TYR A 99 -11.74 -0.47 -14.07
N ARG A 100 -12.18 -1.27 -13.09
CA ARG A 100 -12.08 -0.91 -11.68
C ARG A 100 -10.96 -1.73 -11.03
N PRO A 101 -9.82 -1.13 -10.67
CA PRO A 101 -8.74 -1.87 -10.04
C PRO A 101 -9.20 -2.63 -8.79
N GLY A 102 -8.79 -3.89 -8.69
CA GLY A 102 -9.09 -4.76 -7.55
C GLY A 102 -10.34 -5.61 -7.71
N THR A 103 -11.17 -5.38 -8.73
CA THR A 103 -12.34 -6.25 -8.97
C THR A 103 -11.92 -7.67 -9.34
N GLU A 104 -10.81 -7.86 -10.05
CA GLU A 104 -10.39 -9.23 -10.44
C GLU A 104 -9.92 -10.04 -9.25
N SER A 105 -9.21 -9.41 -8.31
CA SER A 105 -8.81 -10.07 -7.08
C SER A 105 -10.03 -10.43 -6.23
N PHE A 106 -11.08 -9.60 -6.26
CA PHE A 106 -12.35 -9.89 -5.61
C PHE A 106 -13.10 -11.06 -6.28
N SER A 107 -13.20 -11.05 -7.61
CA SER A 107 -13.76 -12.15 -8.42
C SER A 107 -13.06 -13.48 -8.14
N LEU A 108 -11.72 -13.49 -8.11
CA LEU A 108 -10.93 -14.69 -7.81
C LEU A 108 -11.23 -15.26 -6.43
N VAL A 109 -11.39 -14.41 -5.42
CA VAL A 109 -11.74 -14.83 -4.06
C VAL A 109 -13.15 -15.40 -4.03
N ILE A 110 -14.09 -14.80 -4.75
CA ILE A 110 -15.47 -15.30 -4.88
C ILE A 110 -15.51 -16.65 -5.59
N ASP A 111 -14.82 -16.80 -6.72
CA ASP A 111 -14.72 -18.07 -7.45
C ASP A 111 -14.18 -19.19 -6.55
N TRP A 112 -13.17 -18.87 -5.73
CA TRP A 112 -12.64 -19.81 -4.77
C TRP A 112 -13.66 -20.19 -3.68
N MET A 113 -14.42 -19.22 -3.17
CA MET A 113 -15.50 -19.47 -2.20
C MET A 113 -16.65 -20.28 -2.79
N ILE A 114 -17.05 -20.02 -4.05
CA ILE A 114 -18.01 -20.85 -4.78
C ILE A 114 -17.52 -22.30 -4.87
N GLY A 115 -16.23 -22.49 -5.17
CA GLY A 115 -15.60 -23.80 -5.17
C GLY A 115 -15.70 -24.51 -3.82
N MET A 116 -15.43 -23.79 -2.72
CA MET A 116 -15.51 -24.34 -1.36
C MET A 116 -16.94 -24.62 -0.87
N ALA A 117 -17.93 -23.88 -1.39
CA ALA A 117 -19.35 -24.04 -1.04
C ALA A 117 -20.04 -25.18 -1.80
N LYS A 118 -19.38 -25.81 -2.79
CA LYS A 118 -19.94 -26.97 -3.50
C LYS A 118 -20.26 -28.10 -2.52
N GLY A 119 -21.53 -28.50 -2.49
CA GLY A 119 -22.02 -29.56 -1.61
C GLY A 119 -22.30 -29.12 -0.16
N LYS A 120 -22.21 -27.82 0.15
CA LYS A 120 -22.49 -27.25 1.48
C LYS A 120 -23.57 -26.16 1.39
N PRO A 121 -24.86 -26.52 1.55
CA PRO A 121 -25.97 -25.58 1.37
C PRO A 121 -25.91 -24.38 2.33
N GLU A 122 -25.40 -24.56 3.54
CA GLU A 122 -25.20 -23.47 4.53
C GLU A 122 -24.25 -22.37 4.05
N LEU A 123 -23.26 -22.72 3.21
CA LEU A 123 -22.31 -21.76 2.64
C LEU A 123 -22.82 -21.17 1.33
N GLN A 124 -23.79 -21.79 0.67
CA GLN A 124 -24.30 -21.31 -0.61
C GLN A 124 -25.05 -19.98 -0.48
N GLU A 125 -25.84 -19.78 0.56
CA GLU A 125 -26.52 -18.51 0.80
C GLU A 125 -25.53 -17.36 1.02
N GLN A 126 -24.48 -17.59 1.81
CA GLN A 126 -23.44 -16.58 2.07
C GLN A 126 -22.67 -16.24 0.79
N VAL A 127 -22.36 -17.25 -0.03
CA VAL A 127 -21.66 -17.05 -1.30
C VAL A 127 -22.55 -16.34 -2.33
N GLN A 128 -23.87 -16.62 -2.36
CA GLN A 128 -24.79 -15.89 -3.24
C GLN A 128 -24.84 -14.40 -2.92
N GLN A 129 -24.85 -14.01 -1.64
CA GLN A 129 -24.76 -12.60 -1.25
C GLN A 129 -23.46 -11.94 -1.74
N LEU A 130 -22.34 -12.68 -1.71
CA LEU A 130 -21.04 -12.18 -2.20
C LEU A 130 -21.03 -12.01 -3.73
N VAL A 131 -21.67 -12.92 -4.46
CA VAL A 131 -21.84 -12.81 -5.92
C VAL A 131 -22.72 -11.61 -6.30
N GLU A 132 -23.75 -11.31 -5.52
CA GLU A 132 -24.57 -10.10 -5.73
C GLU A 132 -23.77 -8.82 -5.45
N ALA A 133 -22.95 -8.83 -4.39
CA ALA A 133 -22.04 -7.72 -4.09
C ALA A 133 -21.00 -7.49 -5.20
N GLU A 134 -20.49 -8.56 -5.83
CA GLU A 134 -19.58 -8.48 -6.98
C GLU A 134 -20.23 -7.79 -8.18
N LYS A 135 -21.47 -8.17 -8.52
CA LYS A 135 -22.21 -7.54 -9.62
C LYS A 135 -22.39 -6.04 -9.40
N LEU A 136 -22.66 -5.62 -8.16
CA LEU A 136 -22.74 -4.21 -7.79
C LEU A 136 -21.36 -3.53 -7.83
N ALA A 137 -20.29 -4.24 -7.48
CA ALA A 137 -18.93 -3.70 -7.48
C ALA A 137 -18.36 -3.49 -8.90
N ILE A 138 -18.76 -4.32 -9.87
CA ILE A 138 -18.34 -4.23 -11.28
C ILE A 138 -19.19 -3.21 -12.06
N ALA A 139 -20.34 -2.80 -11.54
CA ALA A 139 -21.20 -1.82 -12.19
C ALA A 139 -20.43 -0.50 -12.45
N PRO A 140 -20.57 0.10 -13.65
CA PRO A 140 -19.84 1.30 -14.01
C PRO A 140 -20.27 2.48 -13.12
N LEU A 141 -19.36 2.91 -12.25
CA LEU A 141 -19.54 4.07 -11.38
C LEU A 141 -19.00 5.32 -12.08
N LYS A 142 -19.85 6.34 -12.23
CA LYS A 142 -19.39 7.67 -12.61
C LYS A 142 -18.97 8.40 -11.34
N LEU A 143 -17.66 8.48 -11.10
CA LEU A 143 -17.10 9.26 -10.00
C LEU A 143 -17.05 10.74 -10.38
N SER A 144 -17.55 11.60 -9.49
CA SER A 144 -17.35 13.03 -9.63
C SER A 144 -15.91 13.41 -9.25
N PHE A 145 -15.47 14.59 -9.66
CA PHE A 145 -14.16 15.12 -9.26
C PHE A 145 -14.06 15.31 -7.74
N THR A 146 -15.16 15.65 -7.07
CA THR A 146 -15.20 15.77 -5.61
C THR A 146 -14.99 14.41 -4.94
N ASP A 147 -15.57 13.34 -5.47
CA ASP A 147 -15.38 11.98 -4.95
C ASP A 147 -13.92 11.54 -5.08
N LEU A 148 -13.27 11.89 -6.19
CA LEU A 148 -11.84 11.64 -6.38
C LEU A 148 -11.00 12.32 -5.29
N LEU A 149 -11.25 13.60 -5.02
CA LEU A 149 -10.49 14.34 -3.99
C LEU A 149 -10.70 13.75 -2.59
N ILE A 150 -11.93 13.35 -2.26
CA ILE A 150 -12.24 12.69 -0.98
C ILE A 150 -11.51 11.35 -0.89
N ASN A 151 -11.57 10.53 -1.94
CA ASN A 151 -10.90 9.24 -1.97
C ASN A 151 -9.38 9.38 -1.88
N MET A 152 -8.78 10.36 -2.57
CA MET A 152 -7.36 10.69 -2.45
C MET A 152 -6.98 11.02 -1.00
N GLY A 153 -7.81 11.79 -0.29
CA GLY A 153 -7.59 12.10 1.12
C GLY A 153 -7.68 10.87 2.01
N VAL A 154 -8.75 10.09 1.89
CA VAL A 154 -9.00 8.90 2.72
C VAL A 154 -7.95 7.82 2.46
N SER A 155 -7.76 7.43 1.20
CA SER A 155 -6.77 6.44 0.79
C SER A 155 -5.35 6.92 1.12
N GLY A 156 -5.03 8.19 0.86
CA GLY A 156 -3.74 8.77 1.20
C GLY A 156 -3.42 8.66 2.71
N VAL A 157 -4.36 9.01 3.58
CA VAL A 157 -4.15 8.91 5.04
C VAL A 157 -3.98 7.45 5.45
N MET A 158 -4.88 6.56 5.04
CA MET A 158 -4.82 5.14 5.39
C MET A 158 -3.52 4.49 4.90
N TYR A 159 -3.15 4.75 3.65
CA TYR A 159 -1.95 4.20 3.04
C TYR A 159 -0.70 4.79 3.67
N GLY A 160 -0.74 6.08 4.02
CA GLY A 160 0.26 6.77 4.83
C GLY A 160 0.56 6.04 6.12
N LEU A 161 -0.46 5.84 6.97
CA LEU A 161 -0.28 5.17 8.27
C LEU A 161 0.36 3.78 8.11
N ILE A 162 -0.14 2.98 7.18
CA ILE A 162 0.33 1.60 6.97
C ILE A 162 1.76 1.56 6.41
N ALA A 163 2.06 2.38 5.41
CA ALA A 163 3.41 2.52 4.85
C ALA A 163 4.40 3.07 5.90
N GLY A 164 3.95 3.96 6.79
CA GLY A 164 4.70 4.45 7.94
C GLY A 164 5.13 3.33 8.88
N ILE A 165 4.21 2.43 9.25
CA ILE A 165 4.53 1.23 10.05
C ILE A 165 5.54 0.34 9.32
N GLY A 166 5.39 0.17 8.00
CA GLY A 166 6.38 -0.50 7.15
C GLY A 166 7.78 0.12 7.26
N GLY A 167 7.87 1.44 7.21
CA GLY A 167 9.13 2.19 7.38
C GLY A 167 9.78 1.94 8.75
N VAL A 168 9.00 1.95 9.83
CA VAL A 168 9.47 1.62 11.19
C VAL A 168 10.02 0.19 11.23
N PHE A 169 9.30 -0.75 10.62
CA PHE A 169 9.72 -2.15 10.54
C PHE A 169 11.06 -2.32 9.80
N ALA A 170 11.31 -1.54 8.74
CA ALA A 170 12.58 -1.56 8.04
C ALA A 170 13.76 -1.18 8.96
N VAL A 171 13.61 -0.10 9.73
CA VAL A 171 14.62 0.32 10.72
C VAL A 171 14.81 -0.74 11.80
N PHE A 172 13.71 -1.28 12.34
CA PHE A 172 13.77 -2.34 13.36
C PHE A 172 14.55 -3.56 12.86
N ARG A 173 14.24 -4.03 11.64
CA ARG A 173 14.92 -5.17 11.01
C ARG A 173 16.40 -4.90 10.80
N LEU A 174 16.77 -3.70 10.35
CA LEU A 174 18.17 -3.33 10.13
C LEU A 174 18.95 -3.25 11.44
N LYS A 175 18.39 -2.62 12.48
CA LYS A 175 18.99 -2.58 13.83
C LYS A 175 19.19 -3.99 14.39
N ARG A 176 18.21 -4.87 14.24
CA ARG A 176 18.30 -6.26 14.71
C ARG A 176 19.35 -7.08 13.94
N LYS A 177 19.54 -6.82 12.64
CA LYS A 177 20.62 -7.43 11.85
C LYS A 177 21.99 -6.95 12.31
N ALA A 178 22.15 -5.64 12.52
CA ALA A 178 23.40 -5.05 12.97
C ALA A 178 23.84 -5.50 14.38
N ALA A 179 22.89 -5.84 15.26
CA ALA A 179 23.19 -6.37 16.59
C ALA A 179 23.58 -7.87 16.62
N ARG A 180 23.44 -8.59 15.50
CA ARG A 180 23.69 -10.04 15.40
C ARG A 180 24.93 -10.40 14.60
N GLY A 181 25.53 -9.43 13.91
CA GLY A 181 26.81 -9.56 13.21
C GLY A 181 27.88 -8.82 13.99
#